data_AF-A0A3C1WVL7-F1
#
_entry.id   AF-A0A3C1WVL7-F1
#
_cell.length_a   1.000
_cell.length_b   1.000
_cell.length_c   1.000
_cell.angle_alpha   90.00
_cell.angle_beta   90.00
_cell.angle_gamma   90.00
#
_symmetry.space_group_name_H-M   'P 1'
#
loop_
_entity.id
_entity.type
_entity.pdbx_description
1 polymer ?
#
loop_
_entity_poly.entity_id
_entity_poly.type
_entity_poly.pdbx_seq_one_letter_code
_entity_poly.pdbx_strand_id
1 'polypeptide(L)'
;KRLIGFAKTSNLKPGEEEKLSVEIPVKNLASFSEDDSAWIIEKGCYRIYTGQSSDSIELIGSLSADRDYMIERTSHILPLQKKLKEKKAFSGRGLSYQKKDSKKLDKLQILKLSPSEYSLPEYREDDTDREAEKIASELSLDQMLHMITGETGGKKSVVGSAGLRVPGSAGETSHILYDKNVGSAIMADGPSGLRLAQYYEVNPQDGKIYMDFGDRVLMNGLFDKTHPHAGSQKYYQFAAAYPVGTVIAQSWNTEIAREVGESVGREMEHFGISWWLAPGMNIHRNPLCGRNFEYYSEDPLISGKIAAAITLGVQSNSGVGTTIKHFACNNREDNRGVSDSVVSERAFREIYARGFEIAVKESQPMAVMTSYNRINGIHSANSRDLCTTLLREEWGFKGIVMTDWCTTMFKGGSDAYKCVSAGNDLMMPGSLEDISKVKRALKAGKINEKDLRDCVERLVNVILRTNCYKEAEPYNNRFERQAVGDGDI
;
A
#
# COMPACT_ATOMS: atom_id res chain seq x y z
N LYS A 1 -17.31 10.94 17.69
CA LYS A 1 -16.35 11.90 17.10
C LYS A 1 -15.53 11.13 16.08
N ARG A 2 -15.13 11.75 14.98
CA ARG A 2 -14.26 11.18 13.94
C ARG A 2 -13.24 12.25 13.58
N LEU A 3 -11.97 11.90 13.44
CA LEU A 3 -10.97 12.82 12.90
C LEU A 3 -11.22 12.98 11.41
N ILE A 4 -11.33 14.22 10.93
CA ILE A 4 -11.67 14.52 9.53
C ILE A 4 -10.60 15.37 8.83
N GLY A 5 -9.64 15.90 9.58
CA GLY A 5 -8.49 16.66 9.12
C GLY A 5 -7.57 17.01 10.29
N PHE A 6 -6.31 17.30 10.00
CA PHE A 6 -5.32 17.78 10.97
C PHE A 6 -4.28 18.64 10.25
N ALA A 7 -3.62 19.52 11.00
CA ALA A 7 -2.48 20.31 10.55
C ALA A 7 -1.56 20.55 11.74
N LYS A 8 -0.30 20.84 11.45
CA LYS A 8 0.71 21.17 12.46
C LYS A 8 1.29 22.55 12.15
N THR A 9 1.52 23.34 13.18
CA THR A 9 2.21 24.63 13.04
C THR A 9 3.66 24.40 12.64
N SER A 10 4.25 25.44 12.08
CA SER A 10 5.69 25.64 12.05
C SER A 10 6.26 25.77 13.48
N ASN A 11 7.57 25.95 13.58
CA ASN A 11 8.24 26.19 14.86
C ASN A 11 7.99 27.65 15.31
N LEU A 12 7.12 27.84 16.29
CA LEU A 12 6.74 29.16 16.81
C LEU A 12 7.61 29.56 18.01
N LYS A 13 8.16 30.78 17.97
CA LYS A 13 8.84 31.38 19.15
C LYS A 13 7.81 31.81 20.20
N PRO A 14 8.23 32.06 21.45
CA PRO A 14 7.34 32.59 22.47
C PRO A 14 6.64 33.88 22.01
N GLY A 15 5.30 33.83 21.97
CA GLY A 15 4.45 34.96 21.55
C GLY A 15 4.13 35.00 20.05
N GLU A 16 4.72 34.12 19.22
CA GLU A 16 4.33 33.98 17.81
C GLU A 16 3.04 33.14 17.69
N GLU A 17 2.26 33.44 16.66
CA GLU A 17 1.03 32.75 16.32
C GLU A 17 1.00 32.41 14.82
N GLU A 18 0.32 31.32 14.48
CA GLU A 18 0.16 30.89 13.10
C GLU A 18 -1.29 30.47 12.86
N LYS A 19 -1.84 30.91 11.73
CA LYS A 19 -3.17 30.51 11.28
C LYS A 19 -3.06 29.27 10.42
N LEU A 20 -3.66 28.17 10.87
CA LEU A 20 -3.74 26.93 10.11
C LEU A 20 -5.03 26.89 9.26
N SER A 21 -4.91 26.36 8.04
CA SER A 21 -6.03 25.95 7.21
C SER A 21 -6.06 24.43 7.13
N VAL A 22 -7.24 23.82 7.25
CA VAL A 22 -7.42 22.37 7.16
C VAL A 22 -8.48 22.09 6.10
N GLU A 23 -8.05 21.48 5.02
CA GLU A 23 -8.95 20.98 3.99
C GLU A 23 -9.57 19.65 4.44
N ILE A 24 -10.89 19.52 4.27
CA ILE A 24 -11.64 18.34 4.69
C ILE A 24 -12.29 17.74 3.45
N PRO A 25 -11.76 16.62 2.93
CA PRO A 25 -12.42 15.89 1.86
C PRO A 25 -13.84 15.52 2.27
N VAL A 26 -14.82 15.79 1.40
CA VAL A 26 -16.25 15.54 1.65
C VAL A 26 -16.50 14.11 2.12
N LYS A 27 -15.77 13.13 1.55
CA LYS A 27 -15.86 11.71 1.92
C LYS A 27 -15.54 11.43 3.39
N ASN A 28 -14.75 12.27 4.08
CA ASN A 28 -14.47 12.12 5.51
C ASN A 28 -15.71 12.38 6.39
N LEU A 29 -16.74 13.04 5.84
CA LEU A 29 -18.04 13.27 6.49
C LEU A 29 -19.05 12.15 6.24
N ALA A 30 -18.80 11.29 5.25
CA ALA A 30 -19.73 10.25 4.82
C ALA A 30 -19.64 8.97 5.66
N SER A 31 -20.71 8.17 5.62
CA SER A 31 -20.72 6.78 6.09
C SER A 31 -21.00 5.85 4.91
N PHE A 32 -20.57 4.61 5.00
CA PHE A 32 -20.89 3.60 4.00
C PHE A 32 -22.25 2.95 4.32
N SER A 33 -23.16 2.97 3.34
CA SER A 33 -24.41 2.23 3.36
C SER A 33 -24.20 0.85 2.73
N GLU A 34 -24.31 -0.20 3.55
CA GLU A 34 -24.22 -1.59 3.07
C GLU A 34 -25.46 -2.01 2.28
N ASP A 35 -26.60 -1.35 2.46
CA ASP A 35 -27.82 -1.69 1.72
C ASP A 35 -27.78 -1.10 0.30
N ASP A 36 -27.21 0.10 0.15
CA ASP A 36 -27.13 0.81 -1.13
C ASP A 36 -25.81 0.59 -1.88
N SER A 37 -24.81 -0.01 -1.23
CA SER A 37 -23.42 -0.07 -1.70
C SER A 37 -22.91 1.31 -2.13
N ALA A 38 -22.96 2.26 -1.21
CA ALA A 38 -22.63 3.64 -1.51
C ALA A 38 -22.12 4.42 -0.29
N TRP A 39 -21.32 5.44 -0.54
CA TRP A 39 -20.96 6.45 0.45
C TRP A 39 -22.05 7.52 0.49
N ILE A 40 -22.60 7.75 1.69
CA ILE A 40 -23.73 8.63 1.91
C ILE A 40 -23.40 9.64 3.01
N ILE A 41 -23.79 10.89 2.79
CA ILE A 41 -23.93 11.92 3.82
C ILE A 41 -25.41 11.98 4.17
N GLU A 42 -25.77 11.44 5.33
CA GLU A 42 -27.15 11.47 5.84
C GLU A 42 -27.61 12.91 6.11
N LYS A 43 -28.88 13.17 5.88
CA LYS A 43 -29.55 14.43 6.25
C LYS A 43 -29.31 14.72 7.73
N GLY A 44 -28.81 15.91 8.01
CA GLY A 44 -28.60 16.30 9.40
C GLY A 44 -27.62 17.45 9.58
N CYS A 45 -27.31 17.70 10.85
CA CYS A 45 -26.36 18.72 11.28
C CYS A 45 -25.07 18.04 11.76
N TYR A 46 -23.98 18.35 11.07
CA TYR A 46 -22.63 17.88 11.34
C TYR A 46 -21.88 18.97 12.10
N ARG A 47 -21.61 18.72 13.38
CA ARG A 47 -20.88 19.67 14.24
C ARG A 47 -19.37 19.51 14.04
N ILE A 48 -18.68 20.62 13.80
CA ILE A 48 -17.23 20.65 13.57
C ILE A 48 -16.53 21.13 14.84
N TYR A 49 -15.60 20.32 15.32
CA TYR A 49 -14.83 20.62 16.51
C TYR A 49 -13.35 20.69 16.17
N THR A 50 -12.63 21.62 16.79
CA THR A 50 -11.17 21.72 16.73
C THR A 50 -10.56 21.61 18.12
N GLY A 51 -9.31 21.19 18.24
CA GLY A 51 -8.64 21.10 19.53
C GLY A 51 -7.32 20.35 19.46
N GLN A 52 -6.62 20.31 20.60
CA GLN A 52 -5.32 19.67 20.73
C GLN A 52 -5.41 18.16 20.93
N SER A 53 -6.58 17.63 21.31
CA SER A 53 -6.84 16.20 21.47
C SER A 53 -8.33 15.90 21.36
N SER A 54 -8.71 14.64 21.17
CA SER A 54 -10.12 14.23 21.09
C SER A 54 -10.92 14.48 22.39
N ASP A 55 -10.24 14.66 23.52
CA ASP A 55 -10.82 15.00 24.83
C ASP A 55 -10.88 16.52 25.08
N SER A 56 -10.02 17.30 24.43
CA SER A 56 -9.95 18.76 24.56
C SER A 56 -10.27 19.43 23.23
N ILE A 57 -11.58 19.62 22.97
CA ILE A 57 -12.11 20.19 21.73
C ILE A 57 -13.14 21.29 21.98
N GLU A 58 -13.23 22.22 21.04
CA GLU A 58 -14.19 23.30 20.98
C GLU A 58 -15.02 23.24 19.70
N LEU A 59 -16.32 23.50 19.81
CA LEU A 59 -17.23 23.63 18.67
C LEU A 59 -16.96 24.96 17.95
N ILE A 60 -16.58 24.89 16.67
CA ILE A 60 -16.25 26.07 15.86
C ILE A 60 -17.28 26.38 14.78
N GLY A 61 -18.16 25.42 14.47
CA GLY A 61 -19.18 25.60 13.44
C GLY A 61 -19.96 24.33 13.18
N SER A 62 -20.84 24.39 12.18
CA SER A 62 -21.55 23.21 11.72
C SER A 62 -21.81 23.24 10.22
N LEU A 63 -21.98 22.04 9.68
CA LEU A 63 -22.38 21.80 8.30
C LEU A 63 -23.80 21.21 8.32
N SER A 64 -24.66 21.62 7.39
CA SER A 64 -26.04 21.13 7.28
C SER A 64 -26.25 20.42 5.94
N ALA A 65 -26.66 19.16 6.00
CA ALA A 65 -27.20 18.41 4.87
C ALA A 65 -28.73 18.46 4.93
N ASP A 66 -29.39 19.02 3.92
CA ASP A 66 -30.86 19.17 3.88
C ASP A 66 -31.60 17.90 3.42
N ARG A 67 -30.87 16.98 2.80
CA ARG A 67 -31.28 15.64 2.36
C ARG A 67 -30.11 14.67 2.50
N ASP A 68 -30.38 13.39 2.28
CA ASP A 68 -29.33 12.39 2.11
C ASP A 68 -28.64 12.64 0.76
N TYR A 69 -27.30 12.69 0.76
CA TYR A 69 -26.50 12.81 -0.45
C TYR A 69 -25.72 11.51 -0.65
N MET A 70 -25.96 10.83 -1.76
CA MET A 70 -25.07 9.77 -2.24
C MET A 70 -23.90 10.45 -2.95
N ILE A 71 -22.67 10.27 -2.44
CA ILE A 71 -21.48 10.94 -2.98
C ILE A 71 -20.61 10.01 -3.82
N GLU A 72 -20.78 8.69 -3.68
CA GLU A 72 -20.01 7.71 -4.43
C GLU A 72 -20.75 6.36 -4.40
N ARG A 73 -21.07 5.81 -5.58
CA ARG A 73 -21.63 4.47 -5.72
C ARG A 73 -20.51 3.46 -5.92
N THR A 74 -20.60 2.32 -5.24
CA THR A 74 -19.58 1.25 -5.28
C THR A 74 -20.22 -0.11 -5.59
N SER A 75 -19.40 -1.15 -5.74
CA SER A 75 -19.91 -2.54 -5.80
C SER A 75 -19.99 -3.15 -4.41
N HIS A 76 -20.92 -4.09 -4.18
CA HIS A 76 -20.87 -4.91 -2.97
C HIS A 76 -19.65 -5.82 -3.02
N ILE A 77 -18.91 -5.88 -1.92
CA ILE A 77 -17.69 -6.67 -1.82
C ILE A 77 -17.64 -7.48 -0.51
N LEU A 78 -16.77 -8.49 -0.50
CA LEU A 78 -16.42 -9.30 0.66
C LEU A 78 -17.65 -9.89 1.35
N PRO A 79 -18.50 -10.64 0.64
CA PRO A 79 -19.74 -11.15 1.21
C PRO A 79 -19.48 -11.99 2.47
N LEU A 80 -20.26 -11.70 3.52
CA LEU A 80 -20.15 -12.39 4.79
C LEU A 80 -20.51 -13.87 4.65
N GLN A 81 -19.62 -14.74 5.13
CA GLN A 81 -19.89 -16.18 5.18
C GLN A 81 -20.86 -16.56 6.30
N LYS A 82 -20.96 -15.71 7.33
CA LYS A 82 -21.83 -15.89 8.50
C LYS A 82 -22.30 -14.53 8.99
N LYS A 83 -23.50 -14.49 9.58
CA LYS A 83 -24.05 -13.29 10.20
C LYS A 83 -23.15 -12.79 11.32
N LEU A 84 -22.78 -11.51 11.26
CA LEU A 84 -22.01 -10.84 12.31
C LEU A 84 -22.95 -10.22 13.35
N LYS A 85 -22.52 -10.27 14.62
CA LYS A 85 -23.12 -9.48 15.70
C LYS A 85 -22.23 -8.29 15.98
N GLU A 86 -22.58 -7.15 15.41
CA GLU A 86 -21.77 -5.94 15.54
C GLU A 86 -22.24 -5.04 16.68
N LYS A 87 -21.30 -4.25 17.20
CA LYS A 87 -21.63 -3.18 18.13
C LYS A 87 -22.38 -2.10 17.36
N LYS A 88 -23.57 -1.77 17.83
CA LYS A 88 -24.32 -0.58 17.39
C LYS A 88 -24.01 0.57 18.34
N ALA A 89 -24.09 1.80 17.85
CA ALA A 89 -23.87 2.97 18.69
C ALA A 89 -24.78 2.89 19.94
N PHE A 90 -24.21 3.16 21.12
CA PHE A 90 -24.99 3.25 22.35
C PHE A 90 -26.03 4.36 22.22
N SER A 91 -27.31 4.01 22.28
CA SER A 91 -28.38 4.97 22.54
C SER A 91 -28.09 5.62 23.91
N GLY A 92 -27.62 6.88 23.92
CA GLY A 92 -27.43 7.64 25.17
C GLY A 92 -26.17 8.50 25.23
N ARG A 93 -24.95 7.95 25.10
CA ARG A 93 -23.71 8.74 25.32
C ARG A 93 -23.42 9.75 24.22
N GLY A 94 -23.76 9.43 22.96
CA GLY A 94 -23.65 10.35 21.82
C GLY A 94 -24.50 11.63 21.96
N LEU A 95 -25.57 11.58 22.75
CA LEU A 95 -26.48 12.71 23.00
C LEU A 95 -25.95 13.71 24.04
N SER A 96 -24.96 13.33 24.85
CA SER A 96 -24.46 14.19 25.95
C SER A 96 -23.76 15.46 25.44
N TYR A 97 -22.89 15.33 24.43
CA TYR A 97 -22.26 16.47 23.75
C TYR A 97 -23.29 17.30 22.97
N GLN A 98 -24.23 16.64 22.30
CA GLN A 98 -25.24 17.32 21.50
C GLN A 98 -26.11 18.25 22.34
N LYS A 99 -26.43 17.89 23.60
CA LYS A 99 -27.25 18.73 24.50
C LYS A 99 -26.49 19.92 25.08
N LYS A 100 -25.20 19.79 25.37
CA LYS A 100 -24.38 20.86 25.99
C LYS A 100 -24.14 22.02 25.03
N ASP A 101 -23.95 21.71 23.74
CA ASP A 101 -23.53 22.68 22.75
C ASP A 101 -24.68 23.27 21.91
N SER A 102 -25.93 22.82 22.09
CA SER A 102 -27.08 23.36 21.37
C SER A 102 -27.20 24.89 21.47
N LYS A 103 -27.00 25.45 22.68
CA LYS A 103 -27.06 26.92 22.89
C LYS A 103 -25.88 27.68 22.26
N LYS A 104 -24.76 27.01 22.02
CA LYS A 104 -23.60 27.60 21.32
C LYS A 104 -23.81 27.59 19.81
N LEU A 105 -24.45 26.53 19.30
CA LEU A 105 -24.75 26.36 17.88
C LEU A 105 -25.55 27.53 17.30
N ASP A 106 -26.52 28.07 18.07
CA ASP A 106 -27.35 29.22 17.66
C ASP A 106 -26.55 30.49 17.34
N LYS A 107 -25.29 30.57 17.81
CA LYS A 107 -24.40 31.72 17.62
C LYS A 107 -23.30 31.48 16.59
N LEU A 108 -23.22 30.26 16.04
CA LEU A 108 -22.15 29.85 15.12
C LEU A 108 -22.66 29.75 13.69
N GLN A 109 -21.74 29.92 12.74
CA GLN A 109 -22.05 29.80 11.33
C GLN A 109 -22.47 28.36 10.98
N ILE A 110 -23.55 28.25 10.22
CA ILE A 110 -24.04 26.99 9.64
C ILE A 110 -23.79 27.07 8.13
N LEU A 111 -22.89 26.23 7.63
CA LEU A 111 -22.64 26.13 6.20
C LEU A 111 -23.51 25.03 5.61
N LYS A 112 -24.14 25.31 4.47
CA LYS A 112 -24.92 24.29 3.76
C LYS A 112 -23.98 23.40 2.95
N LEU A 113 -24.09 22.08 3.11
CA LEU A 113 -23.38 21.12 2.29
C LEU A 113 -24.01 21.05 0.89
N SER A 114 -23.14 21.01 -0.12
CA SER A 114 -23.52 20.73 -1.50
C SER A 114 -22.44 19.86 -2.14
N PRO A 115 -22.30 18.59 -1.70
CA PRO A 115 -21.26 17.72 -2.19
C PRO A 115 -21.46 17.38 -3.66
N SER A 116 -20.38 17.29 -4.42
CA SER A 116 -20.34 16.65 -5.73
C SER A 116 -20.24 15.13 -5.58
N GLU A 117 -20.72 14.40 -6.59
CA GLU A 117 -20.42 12.97 -6.71
C GLU A 117 -18.96 12.80 -7.13
N TYR A 118 -18.28 11.83 -6.52
CA TYR A 118 -16.90 11.47 -6.87
C TYR A 118 -16.87 10.74 -8.22
N SER A 119 -16.04 11.22 -9.12
CA SER A 119 -15.62 10.52 -10.33
C SER A 119 -14.18 10.03 -10.19
N LEU A 120 -13.87 8.91 -10.83
CA LEU A 120 -12.50 8.46 -10.94
C LEU A 120 -11.70 9.44 -11.80
N PRO A 121 -10.45 9.77 -11.40
CA PRO A 121 -9.57 10.55 -12.26
C PRO A 121 -9.25 9.75 -13.53
N GLU A 122 -9.33 10.42 -14.68
CA GLU A 122 -8.86 9.89 -15.96
C GLU A 122 -7.38 10.23 -16.12
N TYR A 123 -6.56 9.19 -16.32
CA TYR A 123 -5.15 9.36 -16.61
C TYR A 123 -4.90 9.10 -18.10
N ARG A 124 -4.34 10.09 -18.80
CA ARG A 124 -3.96 10.00 -20.21
C ARG A 124 -2.84 8.97 -20.37
N GLU A 125 -3.05 8.11 -21.35
CA GLU A 125 -2.10 7.12 -21.81
C GLU A 125 -0.84 7.77 -22.42
N ASP A 126 0.33 7.29 -22.00
CA ASP A 126 1.64 7.74 -22.50
C ASP A 126 2.35 6.67 -23.36
N ASP A 127 3.57 6.97 -23.82
CA ASP A 127 4.35 6.03 -24.65
C ASP A 127 4.74 4.75 -23.91
N THR A 128 4.91 4.82 -22.58
CA THR A 128 5.25 3.64 -21.76
C THR A 128 4.05 2.70 -21.62
N ASP A 129 2.83 3.26 -21.59
CA ASP A 129 1.60 2.47 -21.64
C ASP A 129 1.50 1.66 -22.96
N ARG A 130 1.70 2.33 -24.10
CA ARG A 130 1.72 1.66 -25.42
C ARG A 130 2.82 0.62 -25.57
N GLU A 131 4.03 0.92 -25.07
CA GLU A 131 5.15 -0.01 -25.16
C GLU A 131 4.92 -1.26 -24.30
N ALA A 132 4.34 -1.10 -23.09
CA ALA A 132 4.00 -2.22 -22.24
C ALA A 132 2.94 -3.15 -22.88
N GLU A 133 1.89 -2.57 -23.46
CA GLU A 133 0.85 -3.32 -24.20
C GLU A 133 1.47 -4.09 -25.37
N LYS A 134 2.30 -3.42 -26.18
CA LYS A 134 2.99 -4.03 -27.31
C LYS A 134 3.85 -5.20 -26.87
N ILE A 135 4.73 -5.00 -25.88
CA ILE A 135 5.59 -6.07 -25.36
C ILE A 135 4.74 -7.24 -24.87
N ALA A 136 3.70 -6.98 -24.06
CA ALA A 136 2.84 -8.02 -23.49
C ALA A 136 2.08 -8.81 -24.57
N SER A 137 1.70 -8.18 -25.68
CA SER A 137 1.01 -8.83 -26.80
C SER A 137 1.89 -9.84 -27.55
N GLU A 138 3.21 -9.63 -27.55
CA GLU A 138 4.20 -10.44 -28.27
C GLU A 138 4.82 -11.56 -27.42
N LEU A 139 4.48 -11.63 -26.12
CA LEU A 139 5.07 -12.64 -25.23
C LEU A 139 4.50 -14.03 -25.48
N SER A 140 5.38 -15.02 -25.46
CA SER A 140 4.98 -16.42 -25.38
C SER A 140 4.32 -16.72 -24.03
N LEU A 141 3.51 -17.78 -23.98
CA LEU A 141 2.90 -18.25 -22.72
C LEU A 141 3.97 -18.54 -21.64
N ASP A 142 5.11 -19.09 -22.03
CA ASP A 142 6.19 -19.42 -21.10
C ASP A 142 6.80 -18.15 -20.47
N GLN A 143 7.08 -17.15 -21.30
CA GLN A 143 7.53 -15.83 -20.83
C GLN A 143 6.52 -15.19 -19.87
N MET A 144 5.23 -15.21 -20.20
CA MET A 144 4.19 -14.66 -19.32
C MET A 144 4.10 -15.40 -17.97
N LEU A 145 4.20 -16.73 -17.98
CA LEU A 145 4.18 -17.54 -16.77
C LEU A 145 5.37 -17.25 -15.85
N HIS A 146 6.55 -17.01 -16.42
CA HIS A 146 7.73 -16.62 -15.64
C HIS A 146 7.64 -15.20 -15.09
N MET A 147 7.05 -14.26 -15.84
CA MET A 147 6.93 -12.86 -15.42
C MET A 147 6.05 -12.67 -14.17
N ILE A 148 4.98 -13.46 -14.01
CA ILE A 148 4.10 -13.36 -12.83
C ILE A 148 4.70 -13.95 -11.56
N THR A 149 5.95 -14.43 -11.59
CA THR A 149 6.66 -14.96 -10.43
C THR A 149 7.93 -14.16 -10.17
N GLY A 150 8.25 -13.95 -8.89
CA GLY A 150 9.56 -13.45 -8.50
C GLY A 150 10.68 -14.39 -8.93
N GLU A 151 11.88 -13.84 -9.07
CA GLU A 151 13.08 -14.60 -9.41
C GLU A 151 13.72 -15.18 -8.14
N THR A 152 14.08 -16.47 -8.21
CA THR A 152 14.69 -17.19 -7.08
C THR A 152 16.04 -17.83 -7.44
N GLY A 153 16.44 -17.78 -8.70
CA GLY A 153 17.71 -18.37 -9.18
C GLY A 153 17.82 -19.87 -8.91
N GLY A 154 16.67 -20.56 -8.77
CA GLY A 154 16.60 -21.98 -8.44
C GLY A 154 16.96 -22.35 -6.99
N LYS A 155 17.14 -21.38 -6.09
CA LYS A 155 17.47 -21.62 -4.67
C LYS A 155 16.21 -21.75 -3.81
N LYS A 156 16.31 -22.47 -2.67
CA LYS A 156 15.28 -22.39 -1.61
C LYS A 156 15.28 -20.98 -1.04
N SER A 157 14.24 -20.20 -1.35
CA SER A 157 14.12 -18.81 -0.89
C SER A 157 14.07 -18.72 0.64
N VAL A 158 14.84 -17.79 1.20
CA VAL A 158 14.66 -17.31 2.58
C VAL A 158 13.72 -16.11 2.54
N VAL A 159 12.75 -16.04 3.45
CA VAL A 159 11.80 -14.92 3.52
C VAL A 159 12.57 -13.62 3.70
N GLY A 160 12.42 -12.69 2.75
CA GLY A 160 13.05 -11.38 2.81
C GLY A 160 14.56 -11.35 2.51
N SER A 161 15.11 -12.39 1.88
CA SER A 161 16.47 -12.40 1.33
C SER A 161 16.53 -13.31 0.08
N ALA A 162 15.70 -13.01 -0.92
CA ALA A 162 15.62 -13.80 -2.16
C ALA A 162 16.26 -13.13 -3.39
N GLY A 163 16.70 -11.87 -3.30
CA GLY A 163 17.25 -11.16 -4.46
C GLY A 163 18.62 -11.68 -4.91
N LEU A 164 18.90 -11.59 -6.22
CA LEU A 164 20.12 -12.16 -6.81
C LEU A 164 21.17 -11.13 -7.21
N ARG A 165 20.82 -9.84 -7.33
CA ARG A 165 21.75 -8.79 -7.77
C ARG A 165 22.18 -7.82 -6.68
N VAL A 166 21.30 -7.51 -5.72
CA VAL A 166 21.64 -6.67 -4.57
C VAL A 166 21.75 -7.53 -3.32
N PRO A 167 22.94 -7.62 -2.70
CA PRO A 167 23.18 -8.38 -1.47
C PRO A 167 22.16 -8.11 -0.35
N GLY A 168 21.40 -9.15 0.01
CA GLY A 168 20.40 -9.10 1.08
C GLY A 168 19.08 -8.44 0.72
N SER A 169 18.81 -8.12 -0.56
CA SER A 169 17.51 -7.65 -0.99
C SER A 169 16.44 -8.76 -0.88
N ALA A 170 15.19 -8.35 -0.70
CA ALA A 170 14.09 -9.25 -0.36
C ALA A 170 13.67 -10.16 -1.52
N GLY A 171 13.78 -9.66 -2.75
CA GLY A 171 13.45 -10.37 -3.99
C GLY A 171 13.58 -9.46 -5.20
N GLU A 172 13.33 -10.00 -6.39
CA GLU A 172 13.28 -9.23 -7.63
C GLU A 172 12.31 -9.88 -8.62
N THR A 173 11.88 -9.13 -9.64
CA THR A 173 11.04 -9.68 -10.72
C THR A 173 11.86 -10.57 -11.64
N SER A 174 11.21 -11.38 -12.48
CA SER A 174 11.91 -12.22 -13.46
C SER A 174 12.81 -11.41 -14.40
N HIS A 175 13.91 -12.03 -14.84
CA HIS A 175 14.84 -11.51 -15.85
C HIS A 175 14.58 -12.10 -17.25
N ILE A 176 13.51 -12.88 -17.41
CA ILE A 176 13.22 -13.64 -18.64
C ILE A 176 13.01 -12.76 -19.89
N LEU A 177 12.81 -11.45 -19.72
CA LEU A 177 12.53 -10.48 -20.78
C LEU A 177 13.67 -9.49 -21.04
N TYR A 178 14.90 -9.78 -20.58
CA TYR A 178 16.06 -8.91 -20.85
C TYR A 178 16.35 -8.75 -22.34
N ASP A 179 16.09 -9.79 -23.14
CA ASP A 179 16.20 -9.77 -24.60
C ASP A 179 15.18 -8.84 -25.29
N LYS A 180 14.08 -8.53 -24.58
CA LYS A 180 13.05 -7.57 -24.98
C LYS A 180 13.20 -6.21 -24.28
N ASN A 181 14.36 -5.93 -23.70
CA ASN A 181 14.66 -4.67 -23.01
C ASN A 181 13.74 -4.37 -21.82
N VAL A 182 13.16 -5.40 -21.18
CA VAL A 182 12.42 -5.26 -19.92
C VAL A 182 13.36 -5.62 -18.76
N GLY A 183 13.64 -4.65 -17.88
CA GLY A 183 14.49 -4.83 -16.72
C GLY A 183 13.89 -5.73 -15.65
N SER A 184 14.59 -5.88 -14.52
CA SER A 184 14.07 -6.57 -13.35
C SER A 184 14.11 -5.64 -12.14
N ALA A 185 12.95 -5.39 -11.56
CA ALA A 185 12.78 -4.51 -10.40
C ALA A 185 13.24 -5.23 -9.13
N ILE A 186 14.18 -4.63 -8.40
CA ILE A 186 14.74 -5.17 -7.16
C ILE A 186 13.94 -4.63 -5.97
N MET A 187 13.67 -5.48 -5.00
CA MET A 187 12.83 -5.16 -3.84
C MET A 187 13.61 -5.31 -2.53
N ALA A 188 13.43 -4.38 -1.60
CA ALA A 188 14.01 -4.48 -0.27
C ALA A 188 12.98 -4.15 0.82
N ASP A 189 13.02 -4.92 1.91
CA ASP A 189 12.44 -4.48 3.19
C ASP A 189 13.24 -3.29 3.75
N GLY A 190 12.82 -2.58 4.80
CA GLY A 190 11.51 -2.60 5.44
C GLY A 190 11.09 -1.20 5.92
N PRO A 191 9.95 -1.04 6.60
CA PRO A 191 9.38 0.28 6.91
C PRO A 191 10.26 1.26 7.72
N SER A 192 11.37 0.78 8.30
CA SER A 192 12.34 1.61 9.04
C SER A 192 13.67 1.83 8.29
N GLY A 193 13.68 1.68 6.96
CA GLY A 193 14.85 1.86 6.11
C GLY A 193 15.19 0.60 5.31
N LEU A 194 16.14 0.71 4.37
CA LEU A 194 16.52 -0.43 3.54
C LEU A 194 17.21 -1.51 4.38
N ARG A 195 16.72 -2.75 4.29
CA ARG A 195 17.29 -3.95 4.88
C ARG A 195 18.03 -4.69 3.77
N LEU A 196 19.34 -4.49 3.78
CA LEU A 196 20.30 -5.17 2.91
C LEU A 196 21.35 -5.88 3.79
N ALA A 197 22.18 -6.73 3.19
CA ALA A 197 23.33 -7.29 3.90
C ALA A 197 24.30 -6.15 4.22
N GLN A 198 24.77 -5.96 5.46
CA GLN A 198 25.65 -4.83 5.79
C GLN A 198 26.99 -4.82 5.03
N TYR A 199 27.42 -5.99 4.58
CA TYR A 199 28.59 -6.16 3.73
C TYR A 199 28.40 -7.34 2.79
N TYR A 200 29.18 -7.35 1.72
CA TYR A 200 29.30 -8.48 0.80
C TYR A 200 30.75 -8.66 0.38
N GLU A 201 31.05 -9.86 -0.12
CA GLU A 201 32.38 -10.22 -0.59
C GLU A 201 32.37 -10.32 -2.11
N VAL A 202 33.44 -9.85 -2.72
CA VAL A 202 33.64 -9.86 -4.17
C VAL A 202 34.92 -10.61 -4.47
N ASN A 203 34.87 -11.51 -5.44
CA ASN A 203 36.06 -12.10 -6.02
C ASN A 203 36.81 -11.04 -6.85
N PRO A 204 38.04 -10.64 -6.47
CA PRO A 204 38.74 -9.57 -7.16
C PRO A 204 39.21 -9.96 -8.57
N GLN A 205 39.25 -11.25 -8.91
CA GLN A 205 39.68 -11.71 -10.23
C GLN A 205 38.59 -11.57 -11.31
N ASP A 206 37.32 -11.81 -10.96
CA ASP A 206 36.21 -11.84 -11.93
C ASP A 206 35.05 -10.89 -11.56
N GLY A 207 35.15 -10.18 -10.43
CA GLY A 207 34.11 -9.28 -9.94
C GLY A 207 32.87 -9.98 -9.40
N LYS A 208 32.89 -11.32 -9.26
CA LYS A 208 31.72 -12.08 -8.81
C LYS A 208 31.40 -11.79 -7.35
N ILE A 209 30.15 -11.40 -7.09
CA ILE A 209 29.62 -11.20 -5.74
C ILE A 209 29.25 -12.55 -5.14
N TYR A 210 29.73 -12.81 -3.92
CA TYR A 210 29.33 -13.98 -3.15
C TYR A 210 27.96 -13.73 -2.49
N MET A 211 26.92 -14.34 -3.07
CA MET A 211 25.53 -14.17 -2.65
C MET A 211 25.06 -15.16 -1.57
N ASP A 212 25.98 -15.82 -0.86
CA ASP A 212 25.63 -16.73 0.24
C ASP A 212 25.55 -15.92 1.55
N PHE A 213 24.36 -15.39 1.81
CA PHE A 213 24.14 -14.56 2.99
C PHE A 213 23.57 -15.33 4.18
N GLY A 214 23.05 -16.56 4.02
CA GLY A 214 22.45 -17.32 5.13
C GLY A 214 21.60 -16.46 6.09
N ASP A 215 21.87 -16.55 7.39
CA ASP A 215 21.27 -15.71 8.44
C ASP A 215 21.91 -14.30 8.56
N ARG A 216 22.91 -13.91 7.73
CA ARG A 216 23.59 -12.59 7.82
C ARG A 216 22.64 -11.39 7.72
N VAL A 217 21.51 -11.55 7.02
CA VAL A 217 20.48 -10.52 6.84
C VAL A 217 19.47 -10.50 8.01
N LEU A 218 19.41 -11.59 8.79
CA LEU A 218 18.53 -11.76 9.94
C LEU A 218 19.31 -11.53 11.24
N MET A 219 18.75 -10.75 12.17
CA MET A 219 19.36 -10.53 13.50
C MET A 219 20.84 -10.10 13.45
N ASN A 220 21.23 -9.35 12.41
CA ASN A 220 22.60 -8.89 12.20
C ASN A 220 23.66 -10.00 12.16
N GLY A 221 23.31 -11.19 11.66
CA GLY A 221 24.24 -12.32 11.57
C GLY A 221 24.61 -12.95 12.91
N LEU A 222 23.80 -12.76 13.97
CA LEU A 222 24.03 -13.34 15.31
C LEU A 222 24.28 -14.86 15.29
N PHE A 223 23.77 -15.56 14.27
CA PHE A 223 23.93 -17.01 14.08
C PHE A 223 24.77 -17.38 12.86
N ASP A 224 25.40 -16.40 12.20
CA ASP A 224 26.21 -16.67 11.03
C ASP A 224 27.52 -17.37 11.40
N LYS A 225 27.76 -18.53 10.79
CA LYS A 225 28.95 -19.36 10.98
C LYS A 225 29.85 -19.39 9.75
N THR A 226 29.53 -18.61 8.72
CA THR A 226 30.27 -18.64 7.45
C THR A 226 31.60 -17.89 7.58
N HIS A 227 32.67 -18.53 7.10
CA HIS A 227 34.00 -17.92 7.07
C HIS A 227 34.18 -17.05 5.82
N PRO A 228 35.04 -16.01 5.87
CA PRO A 228 35.34 -15.18 4.71
C PRO A 228 35.87 -16.03 3.55
N HIS A 229 35.44 -15.74 2.33
CA HIS A 229 35.98 -16.39 1.14
C HIS A 229 37.46 -16.03 0.99
N ALA A 230 38.34 -17.04 0.91
CA ALA A 230 39.79 -16.82 0.80
C ALA A 230 40.13 -15.95 -0.42
N GLY A 231 40.88 -14.87 -0.20
CA GLY A 231 41.28 -13.94 -1.26
C GLY A 231 40.17 -12.99 -1.75
N SER A 232 38.99 -13.00 -1.13
CA SER A 232 37.91 -12.06 -1.48
C SER A 232 38.17 -10.65 -0.92
N GLN A 233 37.58 -9.66 -1.60
CA GLN A 233 37.54 -8.28 -1.15
C GLN A 233 36.17 -7.98 -0.53
N LYS A 234 36.19 -7.37 0.67
CA LYS A 234 34.97 -7.01 1.41
C LYS A 234 34.52 -5.58 1.08
N TYR A 235 33.23 -5.42 0.79
CA TYR A 235 32.57 -4.14 0.56
C TYR A 235 31.45 -3.93 1.58
N TYR A 236 31.24 -2.69 2.01
CA TYR A 236 30.21 -2.32 2.98
C TYR A 236 29.09 -1.53 2.30
N GLN A 237 27.86 -1.77 2.74
CA GLN A 237 26.65 -1.11 2.22
C GLN A 237 25.64 -0.88 3.35
N PHE A 238 26.02 -0.07 4.33
CA PHE A 238 25.12 0.31 5.41
C PHE A 238 24.01 1.22 4.88
N ALA A 239 22.78 1.00 5.35
CA ALA A 239 21.63 1.87 5.11
C ALA A 239 21.23 2.58 6.42
N ALA A 240 20.56 3.72 6.29
CA ALA A 240 20.03 4.45 7.44
C ALA A 240 18.87 3.69 8.11
N ALA A 241 18.84 3.72 9.44
CA ALA A 241 17.73 3.22 10.25
C ALA A 241 16.86 4.40 10.70
N TYR A 242 15.64 4.45 10.19
CA TYR A 242 14.66 5.51 10.48
C TYR A 242 13.77 5.12 11.66
N PRO A 243 13.14 6.10 12.34
CA PRO A 243 12.13 5.83 13.36
C PRO A 243 11.03 4.90 12.84
N VAL A 244 10.49 4.07 13.72
CA VAL A 244 9.40 3.15 13.36
C VAL A 244 8.11 3.92 13.02
N GLY A 245 7.23 3.31 12.22
CA GLY A 245 6.01 3.95 11.71
C GLY A 245 5.17 4.64 12.79
N THR A 246 5.01 4.02 13.97
CA THR A 246 4.25 4.62 15.08
C THR A 246 4.84 5.96 15.53
N VAL A 247 6.18 6.09 15.58
CA VAL A 247 6.85 7.34 15.97
C VAL A 247 6.68 8.41 14.89
N ILE A 248 6.77 8.02 13.61
CA ILE A 248 6.52 8.94 12.50
C ILE A 248 5.08 9.47 12.56
N ALA A 249 4.08 8.61 12.77
CA ALA A 249 2.69 9.03 12.90
C ALA A 249 2.44 9.92 14.12
N GLN A 250 3.13 9.68 15.24
CA GLN A 250 3.06 10.54 16.43
C GLN A 250 3.59 11.95 16.19
N SER A 251 4.29 12.21 15.08
CA SER A 251 4.64 13.57 14.69
C SER A 251 3.44 14.39 14.24
N TRP A 252 2.35 13.77 13.76
CA TRP A 252 1.21 14.45 13.11
C TRP A 252 1.64 15.42 12.00
N ASN A 253 2.75 15.13 11.33
CA ASN A 253 3.38 16.02 10.37
C ASN A 253 3.67 15.23 9.08
N THR A 254 2.93 15.55 8.03
CA THR A 254 3.07 14.92 6.70
C THR A 254 4.34 15.34 6.00
N GLU A 255 4.87 16.52 6.29
CA GLU A 255 6.08 17.05 5.68
C GLU A 255 7.32 16.23 6.12
N ILE A 256 7.44 15.94 7.41
CA ILE A 256 8.49 15.06 7.98
C ILE A 256 8.36 13.64 7.41
N ALA A 257 7.12 13.12 7.29
CA ALA A 257 6.89 11.81 6.69
C ALA A 257 7.37 11.78 5.22
N ARG A 258 7.13 12.86 4.46
CA ARG A 258 7.65 13.03 3.10
C ARG A 258 9.17 13.09 3.06
N GLU A 259 9.82 13.86 3.93
CA GLU A 259 11.28 13.95 4.02
C GLU A 259 11.93 12.58 4.32
N VAL A 260 11.32 11.77 5.20
CA VAL A 260 11.77 10.39 5.44
C VAL A 260 11.69 9.58 4.15
N GLY A 261 10.57 9.66 3.43
CA GLY A 261 10.40 8.99 2.15
C GLY A 261 11.44 9.41 1.10
N GLU A 262 11.69 10.72 0.96
CA GLU A 262 12.71 11.26 0.05
C GLU A 262 14.09 10.72 0.37
N SER A 263 14.45 10.68 1.65
CA SER A 263 15.75 10.18 2.10
C SER A 263 15.93 8.69 1.79
N VAL A 264 14.89 7.87 2.00
CA VAL A 264 14.92 6.45 1.62
C VAL A 264 15.01 6.30 0.10
N GLY A 265 14.27 7.10 -0.68
CA GLY A 265 14.34 7.05 -2.14
C GLY A 265 15.74 7.32 -2.70
N ARG A 266 16.50 8.26 -2.12
CA ARG A 266 17.91 8.48 -2.47
C ARG A 266 18.80 7.27 -2.18
N GLU A 267 18.57 6.58 -1.06
CA GLU A 267 19.30 5.32 -0.77
C GLU A 267 18.91 4.22 -1.75
N MET A 268 17.64 4.16 -2.17
CA MET A 268 17.18 3.20 -3.17
C MET A 268 17.88 3.38 -4.52
N GLU A 269 18.02 4.62 -5.00
CA GLU A 269 18.80 4.94 -6.20
C GLU A 269 20.27 4.52 -6.06
N HIS A 270 20.87 4.82 -4.90
CA HIS A 270 22.26 4.46 -4.62
C HIS A 270 22.52 2.95 -4.64
N PHE A 271 21.61 2.16 -4.06
CA PHE A 271 21.75 0.71 -3.95
C PHE A 271 21.09 -0.07 -5.10
N GLY A 272 20.48 0.61 -6.08
CA GLY A 272 19.78 -0.03 -7.20
C GLY A 272 18.52 -0.78 -6.77
N ILE A 273 17.84 -0.33 -5.72
CA ILE A 273 16.53 -0.85 -5.31
C ILE A 273 15.45 -0.10 -6.09
N SER A 274 14.50 -0.82 -6.68
CA SER A 274 13.38 -0.23 -7.42
C SER A 274 12.15 -0.07 -6.54
N TRP A 275 11.83 -1.10 -5.73
CA TRP A 275 10.64 -1.10 -4.88
C TRP A 275 10.98 -1.29 -3.39
N TRP A 276 10.55 -0.35 -2.57
CA TRP A 276 10.65 -0.44 -1.13
C TRP A 276 9.40 -1.11 -0.58
N LEU A 277 9.57 -2.18 0.19
CA LEU A 277 8.48 -2.94 0.80
C LEU A 277 7.94 -2.23 2.04
N ALA A 278 7.45 -1.03 1.82
CA ALA A 278 6.92 -0.10 2.81
C ALA A 278 6.06 0.93 2.07
N PRO A 279 5.20 1.68 2.78
CA PRO A 279 4.93 1.60 4.22
C PRO A 279 4.04 0.42 4.65
N GLY A 280 4.26 -0.04 5.88
CA GLY A 280 3.28 -0.85 6.62
C GLY A 280 2.19 0.05 7.17
N MET A 281 0.92 -0.25 6.93
CA MET A 281 -0.20 0.67 7.25
C MET A 281 -1.49 -0.03 7.68
N ASN A 282 -1.39 -1.25 8.22
CA ASN A 282 -2.56 -1.91 8.82
C ASN A 282 -3.00 -1.17 10.10
N ILE A 283 -4.31 -1.06 10.33
CA ILE A 283 -4.88 -0.42 11.52
C ILE A 283 -4.41 -1.06 12.84
N HIS A 284 -4.12 -0.25 13.85
CA HIS A 284 -3.90 -0.71 15.22
C HIS A 284 -5.22 -1.18 15.88
N ARG A 285 -5.77 -2.30 15.41
CA ARG A 285 -7.04 -2.84 15.91
C ARG A 285 -6.96 -3.24 17.38
N ASN A 286 -5.82 -3.76 17.80
CA ASN A 286 -5.55 -4.21 19.16
C ASN A 286 -4.10 -3.89 19.52
N PRO A 287 -3.81 -3.39 20.74
CA PRO A 287 -2.47 -3.02 21.15
C PRO A 287 -1.48 -4.21 21.17
N LEU A 288 -1.97 -5.45 21.22
CA LEU A 288 -1.15 -6.66 21.29
C LEU A 288 -0.67 -7.19 19.93
N CYS A 289 -1.03 -6.54 18.81
CA CYS A 289 -0.49 -6.94 17.51
C CYS A 289 1.02 -6.67 17.48
N GLY A 290 1.82 -7.72 17.25
CA GLY A 290 3.28 -7.67 17.29
C GLY A 290 3.93 -6.77 16.23
N ARG A 291 3.20 -6.34 15.21
CA ARG A 291 3.67 -5.43 14.14
C ARG A 291 3.10 -4.02 14.22
N ASN A 292 2.43 -3.65 15.31
CA ASN A 292 1.96 -2.26 15.47
C ASN A 292 3.11 -1.25 15.34
N PHE A 293 4.34 -1.59 15.78
CA PHE A 293 5.47 -0.65 15.72
C PHE A 293 5.74 -0.09 14.31
N GLU A 294 5.58 -0.92 13.26
CA GLU A 294 5.81 -0.51 11.86
C GLU A 294 4.56 0.04 11.17
N TYR A 295 3.42 0.04 11.85
CA TYR A 295 2.17 0.64 11.39
C TYR A 295 1.95 2.01 12.06
N TYR A 296 0.94 2.76 11.61
CA TYR A 296 0.78 4.17 11.97
C TYR A 296 -0.20 4.41 13.12
N SER A 297 -1.47 4.03 12.96
CA SER A 297 -2.52 4.46 13.88
C SER A 297 -3.70 3.49 13.93
N GLU A 298 -4.54 3.65 14.96
CA GLU A 298 -5.89 3.09 14.99
C GLU A 298 -6.87 3.88 14.11
N ASP A 299 -6.50 5.12 13.73
CA ASP A 299 -7.28 6.00 12.87
C ASP A 299 -6.84 5.87 11.40
N PRO A 300 -7.79 5.63 10.47
CA PRO A 300 -7.48 5.45 9.05
C PRO A 300 -7.04 6.73 8.35
N LEU A 301 -7.46 7.92 8.80
CA LEU A 301 -7.05 9.18 8.17
C LEU A 301 -5.57 9.44 8.45
N ILE A 302 -5.11 9.27 9.69
CA ILE A 302 -3.69 9.38 10.04
C ILE A 302 -2.87 8.35 9.26
N SER A 303 -3.31 7.09 9.27
CA SER A 303 -2.59 6.01 8.59
C SER A 303 -2.49 6.26 7.08
N GLY A 304 -3.57 6.73 6.46
CA GLY A 304 -3.60 7.07 5.04
C GLY A 304 -2.73 8.27 4.69
N LYS A 305 -2.85 9.38 5.42
CA LYS A 305 -2.11 10.62 5.15
C LYS A 305 -0.61 10.46 5.33
N ILE A 306 -0.17 9.75 6.38
CA ILE A 306 1.26 9.48 6.61
C ILE A 306 1.80 8.51 5.56
N ALA A 307 1.04 7.47 5.19
CA ALA A 307 1.44 6.55 4.12
C ALA A 307 1.55 7.25 2.76
N ALA A 308 0.60 8.14 2.42
CA ALA A 308 0.62 8.93 1.20
C ALA A 308 1.83 9.87 1.16
N ALA A 309 2.13 10.56 2.26
CA ALA A 309 3.28 11.45 2.36
C ALA A 309 4.62 10.72 2.17
N ILE A 310 4.82 9.57 2.83
CA ILE A 310 6.00 8.73 2.62
C ILE A 310 6.10 8.27 1.17
N THR A 311 4.98 7.84 0.57
CA THR A 311 4.93 7.40 -0.82
C THR A 311 5.33 8.51 -1.78
N LEU A 312 4.80 9.72 -1.60
CA LEU A 312 5.17 10.90 -2.38
C LEU A 312 6.66 11.24 -2.23
N GLY A 313 7.20 11.12 -1.01
CA GLY A 313 8.62 11.35 -0.76
C GLY A 313 9.50 10.38 -1.52
N VAL A 314 9.24 9.08 -1.40
CA VAL A 314 9.99 8.04 -2.12
C VAL A 314 9.91 8.26 -3.63
N GLN A 315 8.69 8.41 -4.16
CA GLN A 315 8.40 8.49 -5.59
C GLN A 315 8.75 9.83 -6.23
N SER A 316 9.21 10.81 -5.45
CA SER A 316 9.84 12.03 -5.96
C SER A 316 11.27 11.80 -6.48
N ASN A 317 11.87 10.65 -6.17
CA ASN A 317 13.16 10.21 -6.71
C ASN A 317 12.93 9.39 -7.98
N SER A 318 13.95 9.32 -8.86
CA SER A 318 13.80 8.78 -10.20
C SER A 318 13.66 7.26 -10.20
N GLY A 319 12.54 6.78 -10.74
CA GLY A 319 12.32 5.35 -10.99
C GLY A 319 12.27 4.45 -9.74
N VAL A 320 12.00 5.00 -8.57
CA VAL A 320 11.83 4.23 -7.33
C VAL A 320 10.43 4.41 -6.78
N GLY A 321 9.92 3.40 -6.07
CA GLY A 321 8.57 3.46 -5.52
C GLY A 321 8.30 2.57 -4.33
N THR A 322 7.15 2.82 -3.71
CA THR A 322 6.69 2.10 -2.52
C THR A 322 5.81 0.92 -2.86
N THR A 323 5.78 -0.05 -1.96
CA THR A 323 4.81 -1.14 -1.90
C THR A 323 4.00 -1.01 -0.60
N ILE A 324 2.82 -0.39 -0.65
CA ILE A 324 1.98 -0.24 0.55
C ILE A 324 1.47 -1.61 1.02
N LYS A 325 1.53 -1.90 2.34
CA LYS A 325 1.26 -3.24 2.87
C LYS A 325 0.63 -3.26 4.27
N HIS A 326 -0.06 -4.32 4.69
CA HIS A 326 -0.46 -5.52 3.93
C HIS A 326 -1.95 -5.42 3.65
N PHE A 327 -2.33 -5.44 2.39
CA PHE A 327 -3.70 -5.23 1.94
C PHE A 327 -4.51 -6.54 1.98
N ALA A 328 -5.41 -6.77 2.95
CA ALA A 328 -5.82 -5.92 4.06
C ALA A 328 -6.06 -6.74 5.34
N CYS A 329 -6.50 -6.07 6.41
CA CYS A 329 -6.93 -6.72 7.66
C CYS A 329 -5.91 -7.65 8.35
N ASN A 330 -4.61 -7.41 8.13
CA ASN A 330 -3.52 -8.16 8.78
C ASN A 330 -3.16 -7.55 10.14
N ASN A 331 -4.12 -7.53 11.06
CA ASN A 331 -3.99 -6.86 12.36
C ASN A 331 -3.67 -7.83 13.50
N ARG A 332 -3.18 -9.03 13.16
CA ARG A 332 -2.81 -10.09 14.11
C ARG A 332 -1.70 -10.96 13.50
N GLU A 333 -0.63 -11.17 14.25
CA GLU A 333 0.50 -11.99 13.79
C GLU A 333 0.29 -13.50 13.99
N ASP A 334 -0.33 -13.92 15.10
CA ASP A 334 -0.56 -15.34 15.34
C ASP A 334 -1.38 -15.96 14.21
N ASN A 335 -0.85 -17.03 13.61
CA ASN A 335 -1.50 -17.77 12.53
C ASN A 335 -1.92 -16.90 11.34
N ARG A 336 -1.23 -15.77 11.09
CA ARG A 336 -1.56 -14.83 9.99
C ARG A 336 -1.68 -15.49 8.60
N GLY A 337 -0.98 -16.61 8.39
CA GLY A 337 -1.07 -17.43 7.17
C GLY A 337 -2.43 -18.08 6.92
N VAL A 338 -3.22 -18.34 7.96
CA VAL A 338 -4.45 -19.13 7.86
C VAL A 338 -5.63 -18.53 8.64
N SER A 339 -5.42 -17.44 9.38
CA SER A 339 -6.47 -16.72 10.09
C SER A 339 -7.48 -16.10 9.13
N ASP A 340 -8.74 -15.99 9.57
CA ASP A 340 -9.83 -15.35 8.83
C ASP A 340 -10.37 -14.13 9.59
N SER A 341 -10.21 -12.96 8.99
CA SER A 341 -10.75 -11.69 9.48
C SER A 341 -12.20 -11.54 9.01
N VAL A 342 -13.16 -11.83 9.89
CA VAL A 342 -14.59 -11.68 9.60
C VAL A 342 -15.04 -10.25 9.92
N VAL A 343 -15.42 -9.48 8.90
CA VAL A 343 -15.68 -8.03 8.99
C VAL A 343 -16.83 -7.62 8.07
N SER A 344 -17.68 -6.68 8.51
CA SER A 344 -18.73 -6.08 7.69
C SER A 344 -18.15 -5.23 6.57
N GLU A 345 -18.90 -5.03 5.49
CA GLU A 345 -18.46 -4.20 4.37
C GLU A 345 -18.26 -2.76 4.84
N ARG A 346 -19.15 -2.26 5.70
CA ARG A 346 -19.02 -0.93 6.31
C ARG A 346 -17.73 -0.77 7.11
N ALA A 347 -17.44 -1.67 8.04
CA ALA A 347 -16.23 -1.58 8.85
C ALA A 347 -14.97 -1.75 7.98
N PHE A 348 -15.02 -2.63 6.98
CA PHE A 348 -13.94 -2.79 6.02
C PHE A 348 -13.66 -1.49 5.26
N ARG A 349 -14.67 -0.90 4.62
CA ARG A 349 -14.53 0.33 3.81
C ARG A 349 -14.19 1.56 4.64
N GLU A 350 -14.79 1.74 5.81
CA GLU A 350 -14.58 2.93 6.65
C GLU A 350 -13.29 2.89 7.48
N ILE A 351 -12.76 1.69 7.82
CA ILE A 351 -11.62 1.55 8.73
C ILE A 351 -10.43 0.86 8.06
N TYR A 352 -10.58 -0.38 7.62
CA TYR A 352 -9.43 -1.20 7.22
C TYR A 352 -8.91 -0.90 5.81
N ALA A 353 -9.80 -0.51 4.90
CA ALA A 353 -9.49 -0.13 3.54
C ALA A 353 -9.22 1.37 3.39
N ARG A 354 -9.81 2.20 4.26
CA ARG A 354 -9.80 3.67 4.13
C ARG A 354 -8.41 4.27 4.06
N GLY A 355 -7.46 3.77 4.86
CA GLY A 355 -6.06 4.21 4.78
C GLY A 355 -5.43 3.91 3.41
N PHE A 356 -5.63 2.69 2.89
CA PHE A 356 -5.13 2.28 1.57
C PHE A 356 -5.78 3.10 0.44
N GLU A 357 -7.08 3.38 0.54
CA GLU A 357 -7.78 4.25 -0.40
C GLU A 357 -7.13 5.63 -0.47
N ILE A 358 -6.87 6.26 0.70
CA ILE A 358 -6.19 7.56 0.78
C ILE A 358 -4.81 7.47 0.14
N ALA A 359 -4.00 6.47 0.47
CA ALA A 359 -2.67 6.30 -0.12
C ALA A 359 -2.72 6.13 -1.64
N VAL A 360 -3.66 5.33 -2.17
CA VAL A 360 -3.81 5.16 -3.62
C VAL A 360 -4.24 6.47 -4.28
N LYS A 361 -5.31 7.11 -3.79
CA LYS A 361 -5.87 8.31 -4.44
C LYS A 361 -4.95 9.53 -4.33
N GLU A 362 -4.19 9.67 -3.24
CA GLU A 362 -3.35 10.85 -3.02
C GLU A 362 -1.89 10.68 -3.46
N SER A 363 -1.42 9.45 -3.68
CA SER A 363 0.01 9.23 -3.97
C SER A 363 0.35 8.18 -5.02
N GLN A 364 -0.63 7.38 -5.49
CA GLN A 364 -0.45 6.31 -6.49
C GLN A 364 0.85 5.51 -6.28
N PRO A 365 0.92 4.62 -5.27
CA PRO A 365 2.11 3.80 -5.06
C PRO A 365 2.39 2.91 -6.29
N MET A 366 3.66 2.63 -6.58
CA MET A 366 4.02 1.69 -7.66
C MET A 366 3.46 0.28 -7.42
N ALA A 367 3.31 -0.13 -6.15
CA ALA A 367 2.80 -1.44 -5.80
C ALA A 367 1.94 -1.49 -4.53
N VAL A 368 1.12 -2.52 -4.44
CA VAL A 368 0.36 -2.92 -3.24
C VAL A 368 0.70 -4.38 -2.93
N MET A 369 1.05 -4.68 -1.68
CA MET A 369 1.26 -6.06 -1.24
C MET A 369 0.05 -6.56 -0.48
N THR A 370 -0.54 -7.64 -0.97
CA THR A 370 -1.67 -8.32 -0.31
C THR A 370 -1.23 -9.01 0.98
N SER A 371 -2.15 -9.17 1.94
CA SER A 371 -1.88 -9.86 3.20
C SER A 371 -1.96 -11.39 3.09
N TYR A 372 -1.35 -12.07 4.06
CA TYR A 372 -1.44 -13.52 4.22
C TYR A 372 -2.86 -14.02 4.54
N ASN A 373 -3.58 -13.29 5.40
CA ASN A 373 -4.82 -13.76 6.01
C ASN A 373 -5.96 -13.86 4.99
N ARG A 374 -7.03 -14.52 5.42
CA ARG A 374 -8.34 -14.46 4.77
C ARG A 374 -9.12 -13.27 5.28
N ILE A 375 -10.00 -12.75 4.44
CA ILE A 375 -11.02 -11.77 4.80
C ILE A 375 -12.34 -12.35 4.33
N ASN A 376 -13.26 -12.57 5.26
CA ASN A 376 -14.54 -13.24 5.00
C ASN A 376 -14.38 -14.56 4.19
N GLY A 377 -13.38 -15.37 4.55
CA GLY A 377 -13.16 -16.71 4.00
C GLY A 377 -12.27 -16.79 2.76
N ILE A 378 -11.92 -15.67 2.12
CA ILE A 378 -11.07 -15.64 0.91
C ILE A 378 -9.72 -15.02 1.24
N HIS A 379 -8.61 -15.64 0.81
CA HIS A 379 -7.29 -15.04 0.96
C HIS A 379 -7.19 -13.72 0.20
N SER A 380 -6.54 -12.72 0.78
CA SER A 380 -6.46 -11.39 0.16
C SER A 380 -5.88 -11.43 -1.26
N ALA A 381 -4.82 -12.22 -1.47
CA ALA A 381 -4.21 -12.42 -2.80
C ALA A 381 -5.12 -13.11 -3.82
N ASN A 382 -6.18 -13.81 -3.40
CA ASN A 382 -7.14 -14.51 -4.26
C ASN A 382 -8.48 -13.76 -4.38
N SER A 383 -8.59 -12.55 -3.81
CA SER A 383 -9.84 -11.80 -3.76
C SER A 383 -9.91 -10.79 -4.92
N ARG A 384 -10.80 -11.03 -5.89
CA ARG A 384 -11.10 -10.08 -6.97
C ARG A 384 -11.65 -8.77 -6.43
N ASP A 385 -12.47 -8.84 -5.38
CA ASP A 385 -13.03 -7.67 -4.69
C ASP A 385 -11.92 -6.72 -4.24
N LEU A 386 -10.81 -7.26 -3.72
CA LEU A 386 -9.67 -6.47 -3.28
C LEU A 386 -8.79 -6.05 -4.46
N CYS A 387 -8.30 -7.02 -5.23
CA CYS A 387 -7.21 -6.80 -6.19
C CYS A 387 -7.67 -6.10 -7.47
N THR A 388 -8.95 -6.21 -7.82
CA THR A 388 -9.52 -5.60 -9.02
C THR A 388 -10.58 -4.57 -8.67
N THR A 389 -11.65 -4.96 -7.96
CA THR A 389 -12.80 -4.07 -7.76
C THR A 389 -12.46 -2.83 -6.96
N LEU A 390 -11.91 -2.98 -5.75
CA LEU A 390 -11.48 -1.82 -4.97
C LEU A 390 -10.33 -1.06 -5.63
N LEU A 391 -9.19 -1.72 -5.81
CA LEU A 391 -7.97 -1.04 -6.22
C LEU A 391 -8.13 -0.37 -7.59
N ARG A 392 -8.65 -1.10 -8.58
CA ARG A 392 -8.63 -0.66 -9.98
C ARG A 392 -9.95 -0.03 -10.40
N GLU A 393 -11.06 -0.70 -10.14
CA GLU A 393 -12.39 -0.27 -10.61
C GLU A 393 -12.97 0.88 -9.77
N GLU A 394 -12.64 0.98 -8.48
CA GLU A 394 -13.17 2.03 -7.59
C GLU A 394 -12.14 3.11 -7.21
N TRP A 395 -10.84 2.77 -7.09
CA TRP A 395 -9.80 3.72 -6.68
C TRP A 395 -8.85 4.15 -7.80
N GLY A 396 -8.93 3.53 -8.98
CA GLY A 396 -8.14 3.92 -10.14
C GLY A 396 -6.64 3.63 -10.01
N PHE A 397 -6.24 2.67 -9.18
CA PHE A 397 -4.85 2.24 -8.97
C PHE A 397 -4.17 1.82 -10.28
N LYS A 398 -3.02 2.42 -10.58
CA LYS A 398 -2.22 2.15 -11.80
C LYS A 398 -0.97 1.30 -11.59
N GLY A 399 -0.67 0.91 -10.35
CA GLY A 399 0.47 0.06 -10.04
C GLY A 399 0.18 -1.44 -10.16
N ILE A 400 1.09 -2.24 -9.61
CA ILE A 400 0.95 -3.69 -9.50
C ILE A 400 0.50 -4.16 -8.13
N VAL A 401 -0.15 -5.31 -8.09
CA VAL A 401 -0.50 -6.01 -6.87
C VAL A 401 0.40 -7.24 -6.75
N MET A 402 1.05 -7.42 -5.60
CA MET A 402 1.88 -8.59 -5.33
C MET A 402 1.40 -9.37 -4.11
N THR A 403 1.79 -10.64 -4.00
CA THR A 403 1.61 -11.42 -2.76
C THR A 403 2.61 -11.01 -1.70
N ASP A 404 2.26 -11.18 -0.42
CA ASP A 404 3.30 -11.33 0.62
C ASP A 404 4.13 -12.61 0.35
N TRP A 405 5.32 -12.71 0.91
CA TRP A 405 6.30 -13.75 0.62
C TRP A 405 5.77 -15.15 0.95
N CYS A 406 5.86 -16.08 0.00
CA CYS A 406 5.49 -17.49 0.18
C CYS A 406 4.00 -17.73 0.43
N THR A 407 3.12 -16.75 0.17
CA THR A 407 1.66 -16.86 0.39
C THR A 407 1.04 -18.03 -0.36
N THR A 408 1.62 -18.45 -1.49
CA THR A 408 1.14 -19.56 -2.34
C THR A 408 1.83 -20.91 -2.05
N MET A 409 2.79 -20.92 -1.12
CA MET A 409 3.71 -22.05 -0.93
C MET A 409 3.39 -22.94 0.27
N PHE A 410 2.60 -22.46 1.24
CA PHE A 410 2.22 -23.26 2.41
C PHE A 410 0.81 -23.85 2.29
N LYS A 411 0.59 -24.97 3.01
CA LYS A 411 -0.70 -25.66 3.01
C LYS A 411 -1.79 -24.75 3.58
N GLY A 412 -2.84 -24.55 2.80
CA GLY A 412 -3.97 -23.69 3.18
C GLY A 412 -3.72 -22.20 2.95
N GLY A 413 -2.64 -21.82 2.27
CA GLY A 413 -2.43 -20.49 1.71
C GLY A 413 -3.16 -20.28 0.38
N SER A 414 -2.79 -19.22 -0.33
CA SER A 414 -3.40 -18.83 -1.61
C SER A 414 -3.08 -19.80 -2.75
N ASP A 415 -3.95 -19.84 -3.75
CA ASP A 415 -3.72 -20.57 -5.00
C ASP A 415 -3.21 -19.62 -6.09
N ALA A 416 -2.13 -19.98 -6.78
CA ALA A 416 -1.45 -19.13 -7.75
C ALA A 416 -2.34 -18.71 -8.91
N TYR A 417 -3.14 -19.63 -9.47
CA TYR A 417 -4.03 -19.27 -10.58
C TYR A 417 -5.17 -18.33 -10.16
N LYS A 418 -5.58 -18.40 -8.88
CA LYS A 418 -6.57 -17.48 -8.31
C LYS A 418 -5.95 -16.11 -8.02
N CYS A 419 -4.65 -16.02 -7.79
CA CYS A 419 -3.94 -14.73 -7.75
C CYS A 419 -4.11 -14.00 -9.08
N VAL A 420 -3.75 -14.67 -10.18
CA VAL A 420 -3.89 -14.13 -11.54
C VAL A 420 -5.36 -13.73 -11.83
N SER A 421 -6.30 -14.65 -11.56
CA SER A 421 -7.74 -14.39 -11.78
C SER A 421 -8.29 -13.21 -10.96
N ALA A 422 -7.73 -12.96 -9.78
CA ALA A 422 -8.14 -11.84 -8.93
C ALA A 422 -7.56 -10.49 -9.39
N GLY A 423 -6.52 -10.50 -10.22
CA GLY A 423 -5.73 -9.31 -10.58
C GLY A 423 -4.55 -9.04 -9.66
N ASN A 424 -4.06 -10.06 -8.93
CA ASN A 424 -2.76 -10.06 -8.26
C ASN A 424 -1.69 -10.47 -9.29
N ASP A 425 -0.84 -9.51 -9.64
CA ASP A 425 0.02 -9.56 -10.82
C ASP A 425 1.32 -10.35 -10.59
N LEU A 426 1.81 -10.39 -9.35
CA LEU A 426 3.12 -10.94 -9.02
C LEU A 426 3.13 -11.80 -7.76
N MET A 427 3.44 -13.09 -7.91
CA MET A 427 3.66 -14.00 -6.79
C MET A 427 5.11 -13.91 -6.30
N MET A 428 5.27 -13.52 -5.03
CA MET A 428 6.56 -13.42 -4.36
C MET A 428 6.75 -14.54 -3.32
N PRO A 429 7.95 -15.12 -3.21
CA PRO A 429 9.12 -14.92 -4.06
C PRO A 429 9.01 -15.65 -5.42
N GLY A 430 7.95 -16.42 -5.65
CA GLY A 430 7.75 -17.23 -6.86
C GLY A 430 8.27 -18.66 -6.72
N SER A 431 7.67 -19.59 -7.48
CA SER A 431 8.12 -20.99 -7.55
C SER A 431 7.69 -21.67 -8.85
N LEU A 432 8.40 -22.74 -9.24
CA LEU A 432 8.01 -23.57 -10.40
C LEU A 432 6.62 -24.22 -10.22
N GLU A 433 6.19 -24.44 -8.97
CA GLU A 433 4.85 -24.97 -8.69
C GLU A 433 3.77 -23.90 -8.95
N ASP A 434 4.05 -22.62 -8.72
CA ASP A 434 3.13 -21.54 -9.06
C ASP A 434 2.89 -21.49 -10.57
N ILE A 435 3.97 -21.51 -11.36
CA ILE A 435 3.92 -21.61 -12.83
C ILE A 435 3.09 -22.84 -13.26
N SER A 436 3.37 -23.99 -12.66
CA SER A 436 2.68 -25.24 -12.98
C SER A 436 1.19 -25.18 -12.66
N LYS A 437 0.79 -24.57 -11.54
CA LYS A 437 -0.61 -24.36 -11.17
C LYS A 437 -1.34 -23.47 -12.18
N VAL A 438 -0.75 -22.34 -12.56
CA VAL A 438 -1.33 -21.42 -13.54
C VAL A 438 -1.47 -22.10 -14.90
N LYS A 439 -0.43 -22.80 -15.37
CA LYS A 439 -0.47 -23.57 -16.62
C LYS A 439 -1.55 -24.65 -16.64
N ARG A 440 -1.71 -25.39 -15.53
CA ARG A 440 -2.79 -26.39 -15.38
C ARG A 440 -4.17 -25.74 -15.39
N ALA A 441 -4.32 -24.57 -14.76
CA ALA A 441 -5.59 -23.84 -14.71
C ALA A 441 -6.00 -23.29 -16.09
N LEU A 442 -5.05 -22.77 -16.87
CA LEU A 442 -5.25 -22.38 -18.28
C LEU A 442 -5.71 -23.57 -19.13
N LYS A 443 -5.01 -24.71 -19.05
CA LYS A 443 -5.38 -25.93 -19.78
C LYS A 443 -6.77 -26.44 -19.39
N ALA A 444 -7.16 -26.24 -18.14
CA ALA A 444 -8.47 -26.63 -17.61
C ALA A 444 -9.58 -25.58 -17.83
N GLY A 445 -9.28 -24.44 -18.46
CA GLY A 445 -10.24 -23.36 -18.71
C GLY A 445 -10.73 -22.64 -17.43
N LYS A 446 -9.97 -22.72 -16.33
CA LYS A 446 -10.31 -22.04 -15.06
C LYS A 446 -9.97 -20.55 -15.07
N ILE A 447 -8.99 -20.19 -15.89
CA ILE A 447 -8.59 -18.82 -16.25
C ILE A 447 -8.30 -18.83 -17.75
N ASN A 448 -8.31 -17.65 -18.36
CA ASN A 448 -7.97 -17.48 -19.77
C ASN A 448 -6.59 -16.79 -19.90
N GLU A 449 -6.03 -16.82 -21.12
CA GLU A 449 -4.72 -16.21 -21.38
C GLU A 449 -4.74 -14.68 -21.24
N LYS A 450 -5.89 -14.03 -21.44
CA LYS A 450 -6.04 -12.59 -21.24
C LYS A 450 -5.85 -12.21 -19.76
N ASP A 451 -6.40 -12.99 -18.82
CA ASP A 451 -6.20 -12.74 -17.38
C ASP A 451 -4.70 -12.70 -17.02
N LEU A 452 -3.93 -13.60 -17.63
CA LEU A 452 -2.47 -13.65 -17.49
C LEU A 452 -1.79 -12.47 -18.18
N ARG A 453 -2.16 -12.17 -19.42
CA ARG A 453 -1.57 -11.07 -20.20
C ARG A 453 -1.80 -9.73 -19.52
N ASP A 454 -3.00 -9.48 -19.01
CA ASP A 454 -3.36 -8.25 -18.29
C ASP A 454 -2.47 -8.05 -17.05
N CYS A 455 -2.13 -9.13 -16.32
CA CYS A 455 -1.19 -9.06 -15.20
C CYS A 455 0.22 -8.71 -15.64
N VAL A 456 0.70 -9.35 -16.71
CA VAL A 456 2.05 -9.13 -17.23
C VAL A 456 2.20 -7.74 -17.84
N GLU A 457 1.20 -7.24 -18.55
CA GLU A 457 1.20 -5.88 -19.11
C GLU A 457 1.37 -4.82 -18.02
N ARG A 458 0.61 -4.93 -16.92
CA ARG A 458 0.75 -4.01 -15.78
C ARG A 458 2.13 -4.11 -15.13
N LEU A 459 2.65 -5.33 -14.99
CA LEU A 459 3.98 -5.55 -14.42
C LEU A 459 5.08 -4.94 -15.30
N VAL A 460 5.03 -5.18 -16.61
CA VAL A 460 5.96 -4.57 -17.57
C VAL A 460 5.83 -3.05 -17.52
N ASN A 461 4.61 -2.50 -17.53
CA ASN A 461 4.37 -1.06 -17.46
C ASN A 461 5.06 -0.41 -16.27
N VAL A 462 4.91 -0.99 -15.07
CA VAL A 462 5.55 -0.45 -13.87
C VAL A 462 7.06 -0.65 -13.92
N ILE A 463 7.56 -1.80 -14.38
CA ILE A 463 9.01 -2.05 -14.52
C ILE A 463 9.66 -1.03 -15.46
N LEU A 464 9.04 -0.73 -16.61
CA LEU A 464 9.52 0.26 -17.58
C LEU A 464 9.67 1.68 -16.98
N ARG A 465 9.05 1.94 -15.84
CA ARG A 465 9.09 3.21 -15.10
C ARG A 465 10.03 3.19 -13.90
N THR A 466 10.84 2.13 -13.76
CA THR A 466 11.80 2.02 -12.65
C THR A 466 13.20 2.46 -13.03
N ASN A 467 14.06 2.61 -12.02
CA ASN A 467 15.49 2.87 -12.14
C ASN A 467 16.30 1.75 -12.84
N CYS A 468 15.63 0.74 -13.40
CA CYS A 468 16.21 -0.13 -14.43
C CYS A 468 16.65 0.67 -15.68
N TYR A 469 16.08 1.85 -15.88
CA TYR A 469 16.33 2.71 -17.04
C TYR A 469 16.95 4.04 -16.58
N LYS A 470 18.00 4.49 -17.28
CA LYS A 470 18.71 5.73 -16.95
C LYS A 470 17.84 6.99 -17.05
N GLU A 471 16.87 6.97 -17.97
CA GLU A 471 15.94 8.08 -18.23
C GLU A 471 14.67 7.99 -17.35
N ALA A 472 14.69 7.18 -16.28
CA ALA A 472 13.54 7.06 -15.41
C ALA A 472 13.25 8.38 -14.69
N GLU A 473 12.01 8.82 -14.79
CA GLU A 473 11.50 10.02 -14.13
C GLU A 473 10.90 9.66 -12.76
N PRO A 474 10.75 10.64 -11.86
CA PRO A 474 9.88 10.51 -10.68
C PRO A 474 8.48 10.03 -11.07
N TYR A 475 7.97 9.01 -10.37
CA TYR A 475 6.72 8.34 -10.75
C TYR A 475 5.47 9.23 -10.58
N ASN A 476 5.52 10.16 -9.62
CA ASN A 476 4.47 11.16 -9.38
C ASN A 476 4.23 12.08 -10.59
N ASN A 477 5.24 12.32 -11.43
CA ASN A 477 5.11 13.16 -12.63
C ASN A 477 4.01 12.66 -13.59
N ARG A 478 3.71 11.36 -13.58
CA ARG A 478 2.62 10.75 -14.35
C ARG A 478 1.25 11.29 -13.96
N PHE A 479 1.06 11.63 -12.69
CA PHE A 479 -0.24 11.95 -12.11
C PHE A 479 -0.42 13.46 -11.86
N GLU A 480 0.67 14.21 -11.67
CA GLU A 480 0.63 15.67 -11.45
C GLU A 480 0.26 16.46 -12.72
N ARG A 481 0.59 15.96 -13.92
CA ARG A 481 0.37 16.67 -15.19
C ARG A 481 -1.09 16.73 -15.65
N GLN A 482 -2.03 16.18 -14.89
CA GLN A 482 -3.41 15.93 -15.35
C GLN A 482 -4.50 16.29 -14.33
N ALA A 483 -4.15 16.87 -13.18
CA ALA A 483 -5.13 17.39 -12.21
C ALA A 483 -5.68 18.79 -12.59
N VAL A 484 -5.92 19.05 -13.88
CA VAL A 484 -6.68 20.24 -14.31
C VAL A 484 -8.11 19.80 -14.56
N GLY A 485 -8.92 19.82 -13.51
CA GLY A 485 -10.35 19.57 -13.64
C GLY A 485 -10.96 18.93 -12.41
N ASP A 486 -10.89 19.58 -11.27
CA ASP A 486 -12.01 19.63 -10.32
C ASP A 486 -11.80 20.85 -9.42
N GLY A 487 -12.83 21.70 -9.38
CA GLY A 487 -12.75 23.01 -8.75
C GLY A 487 -12.52 22.93 -7.25
N ASP A 488 -11.65 23.80 -6.77
CA ASP A 488 -11.67 24.29 -5.40
C ASP A 488 -13.12 24.68 -5.04
N ILE A 489 -13.66 24.08 -3.96
CA ILE A 489 -14.95 24.45 -3.36
C ILE A 489 -14.78 25.72 -2.53
#